data_AF-A0A673I336-F1
#
_entry.id   AF-A0A673I336-F1
#
_cell.length_a   1.000
_cell.length_b   1.000
_cell.length_c   1.000
_cell.angle_alpha   90.00
_cell.angle_beta   90.00
_cell.angle_gamma   90.00
#
_symmetry.space_group_name_H-M   'P 1'
#
loop_
_entity.id
_entity.type
_entity.pdbx_description
1 polymer ?
#
loop_
_entity_poly.entity_id
_entity_poly.type
_entity_poly.pdbx_seq_one_letter_code
_entity_poly.pdbx_strand_id
1 'polypeptide(L)'
;MELTGSTQMATYTRPKTSHFLPAISTMASSYRSHQPALTLNQNSNMPWRTNSYFRSGSAIPTVSALQRENLDLVRAKTMFYPSNRTAISTRYMPEDWYHSNQSNYRESESSRNSAERLRRDTIRMIQDKDQITRRTQDTTSKNIGERLNDISFWRSELNHEIDNMVTEISVLTDVKRRLERALAETEGPLQVSQECLFHREKRMSIDLVHDDVEKDLIKVTDLVSFDSFMSHLLIIP
;
A
#
# COMPACT_ATOMS: atom_id res chain seq x y z
N MET A 1 22.47 -9.60 51.76
CA MET A 1 21.01 -9.78 51.85
C MET A 1 20.53 -9.89 50.41
N GLU A 2 20.39 -11.12 49.93
CA GLU A 2 19.96 -11.44 48.57
C GLU A 2 18.44 -11.21 48.46
N LEU A 3 17.97 -10.57 47.39
CA LEU A 3 16.56 -10.57 47.03
C LEU A 3 16.41 -11.01 45.57
N THR A 4 16.01 -12.27 45.43
CA THR A 4 15.54 -12.96 44.23
C THR A 4 14.22 -12.36 43.74
N GLY A 5 14.20 -11.84 42.50
CA GLY A 5 12.99 -11.37 41.82
C GLY A 5 12.51 -12.38 40.77
N SER A 6 11.30 -12.90 40.98
CA SER A 6 10.64 -13.99 40.25
C SER A 6 10.21 -13.61 38.82
N THR A 7 10.39 -14.52 37.85
CA THR A 7 9.90 -14.38 36.46
C THR A 7 8.46 -14.90 36.37
N GLN A 8 7.50 -14.03 36.04
CA GLN A 8 6.13 -14.44 35.74
C GLN A 8 6.03 -14.87 34.26
N MET A 9 5.51 -16.08 34.02
CA MET A 9 5.21 -16.59 32.69
C MET A 9 3.79 -16.18 32.27
N ALA A 10 3.68 -15.51 31.12
CA ALA A 10 2.39 -15.12 30.55
C ALA A 10 1.81 -16.27 29.69
N THR A 11 0.65 -16.78 30.10
CA THR A 11 -0.15 -17.76 29.35
C THR A 11 -0.91 -17.05 28.24
N TYR A 12 -0.59 -17.33 26.97
CA TYR A 12 -1.32 -16.79 25.82
C TYR A 12 -2.48 -17.72 25.45
N THR A 13 -3.72 -17.26 25.63
CA THR A 13 -4.92 -17.95 25.14
C THR A 13 -5.10 -17.66 23.64
N ARG A 14 -5.22 -18.73 22.84
CA ARG A 14 -5.51 -18.67 21.41
C ARG A 14 -7.02 -18.70 21.17
N PRO A 15 -7.63 -17.73 20.49
CA PRO A 15 -8.97 -17.90 19.95
C PRO A 15 -8.93 -18.80 18.71
N LYS A 16 -9.75 -19.85 18.72
CA LYS A 16 -10.10 -20.63 17.53
C LYS A 16 -11.30 -19.97 16.82
N THR A 17 -11.35 -20.25 15.53
CA THR A 17 -12.46 -20.16 14.55
C THR A 17 -12.52 -18.93 13.65
N SER A 18 -12.16 -19.20 12.39
CA SER A 18 -12.82 -18.80 11.14
C SER A 18 -13.38 -17.38 11.09
N HIS A 19 -12.74 -16.50 10.33
CA HIS A 19 -13.31 -15.93 9.10
C HIS A 19 -12.19 -15.25 8.31
N PHE A 20 -12.11 -15.66 7.04
CA PHE A 20 -11.21 -15.16 6.00
C PHE A 20 -11.27 -13.63 5.89
N LEU A 21 -10.10 -12.99 5.90
CA LEU A 21 -9.73 -11.66 5.35
C LEU A 21 -10.73 -10.49 5.51
N PRO A 22 -10.31 -9.30 6.01
CA PRO A 22 -11.18 -8.13 5.99
C PRO A 22 -11.44 -7.68 4.54
N ALA A 23 -12.71 -7.42 4.21
CA ALA A 23 -13.12 -6.86 2.93
C ALA A 23 -12.53 -5.46 2.71
N ILE A 24 -12.03 -5.19 1.50
CA ILE A 24 -11.41 -3.94 1.04
C ILE A 24 -12.47 -2.84 0.84
N SER A 25 -13.23 -2.47 1.87
CA SER A 25 -14.30 -1.47 1.70
C SER A 25 -14.55 -0.51 2.85
N THR A 26 -13.85 -0.59 3.98
CA THR A 26 -14.04 0.37 5.09
C THR A 26 -13.06 1.56 5.11
N MET A 27 -12.12 1.64 4.15
CA MET A 27 -11.20 2.78 4.00
C MET A 27 -11.79 3.94 3.15
N ALA A 28 -13.11 4.05 3.00
CA ALA A 28 -13.72 5.09 2.17
C ALA A 28 -13.94 6.45 2.87
N SER A 29 -13.65 6.56 4.17
CA SER A 29 -14.05 7.76 4.94
C SER A 29 -12.91 8.35 5.78
N SER A 30 -11.90 8.93 5.13
CA SER A 30 -10.95 9.82 5.82
C SER A 30 -10.40 10.98 4.98
N TYR A 31 -10.91 11.23 3.77
CA TYR A 31 -10.37 12.29 2.89
C TYR A 31 -11.27 13.52 2.67
N ARG A 32 -12.40 13.67 3.39
CA ARG A 32 -13.21 14.90 3.27
C ARG A 32 -12.72 15.99 4.21
N SER A 33 -11.67 16.69 3.78
CA SER A 33 -11.41 18.04 4.26
C SER A 33 -12.45 18.99 3.62
N HIS A 34 -13.08 19.83 4.45
CA HIS A 34 -14.08 20.80 4.01
C HIS A 34 -13.42 21.87 3.12
N GLN A 35 -13.96 22.08 1.91
CA GLN A 35 -13.68 23.25 1.07
C GLN A 35 -15.00 23.98 0.78
N PRO A 36 -15.06 25.32 0.86
CA PRO A 36 -16.23 26.06 0.42
C PRO A 36 -16.31 26.07 -1.12
N ALA A 37 -17.50 25.81 -1.65
CA ALA A 37 -17.77 25.77 -3.07
C ALA A 37 -17.68 27.18 -3.68
N LEU A 38 -16.72 27.39 -4.58
CA LEU A 38 -16.78 28.46 -5.57
C LEU A 38 -17.28 27.83 -6.88
N THR A 39 -18.41 28.34 -7.37
CA THR A 39 -19.03 27.91 -8.62
C THR A 39 -18.18 28.38 -9.81
N LEU A 40 -17.62 27.43 -10.57
CA LEU A 40 -16.97 27.72 -11.84
C LEU A 40 -17.56 26.86 -12.96
N ASN A 41 -17.90 27.58 -14.03
CA ASN A 41 -18.65 27.21 -15.20
C ASN A 41 -18.07 25.99 -15.95
N GLN A 42 -18.93 25.03 -16.33
CA GLN A 42 -18.57 23.85 -17.09
C GLN A 42 -18.46 24.21 -18.58
N ASN A 43 -17.27 24.09 -19.15
CA ASN A 43 -17.12 23.90 -20.60
C ASN A 43 -16.43 22.56 -20.85
N SER A 44 -17.23 21.59 -21.25
CA SER A 44 -16.85 20.29 -21.78
C SER A 44 -16.34 20.44 -23.21
N ASN A 45 -15.04 20.25 -23.40
CA ASN A 45 -14.42 19.59 -24.57
C ASN A 45 -12.92 19.88 -24.58
N MET A 46 -12.08 18.87 -24.30
CA MET A 46 -10.91 18.53 -25.12
C MET A 46 -10.25 17.20 -24.65
N PRO A 47 -9.58 16.48 -25.57
CA PRO A 47 -9.29 15.05 -25.43
C PRO A 47 -7.93 14.77 -24.79
N TRP A 48 -7.86 13.56 -24.23
CA TRP A 48 -6.69 12.90 -23.62
C TRP A 48 -5.34 13.18 -24.31
N ARG A 49 -4.40 13.78 -23.58
CA ARG A 49 -2.97 13.79 -23.89
C ARG A 49 -2.16 13.48 -22.63
N THR A 50 -1.18 12.62 -22.79
CA THR A 50 -0.26 12.10 -21.78
C THR A 50 0.97 13.00 -21.60
N ASN A 51 1.50 12.98 -20.36
CA ASN A 51 2.88 13.30 -19.95
C ASN A 51 3.32 14.78 -19.86
N SER A 52 3.58 15.24 -18.62
CA SER A 52 4.33 16.49 -18.33
C SER A 52 5.13 16.41 -17.01
N TYR A 53 5.77 15.26 -16.75
CA TYR A 53 6.87 15.24 -15.78
C TYR A 53 8.06 15.98 -16.42
N PHE A 54 8.54 17.03 -15.75
CA PHE A 54 9.44 18.09 -16.24
C PHE A 54 8.79 19.22 -17.04
N ARG A 55 7.85 19.94 -16.42
CA ARG A 55 7.81 21.39 -16.59
C ARG A 55 8.66 22.01 -15.49
N SER A 56 9.88 22.44 -15.82
CA SER A 56 10.64 23.37 -14.98
C SER A 56 9.73 24.54 -14.64
N GLY A 57 9.32 24.65 -13.38
CA GLY A 57 8.46 25.71 -12.92
C GLY A 57 9.22 27.03 -12.94
N SER A 58 9.21 27.74 -14.07
CA SER A 58 9.27 29.20 -14.03
C SER A 58 7.91 29.69 -13.54
N ALA A 59 7.60 29.40 -12.27
CA ALA A 59 6.53 30.08 -11.57
C ALA A 59 7.05 31.50 -11.32
N ILE A 60 6.86 32.38 -12.30
CA ILE A 60 6.78 33.80 -12.02
C ILE A 60 5.65 33.88 -10.98
N PRO A 61 5.91 34.35 -9.75
CA PRO A 61 4.82 34.56 -8.82
C PRO A 61 3.94 35.63 -9.46
N THR A 62 2.80 35.23 -10.00
CA THR A 62 1.74 36.17 -10.32
C THR A 62 1.26 36.70 -8.99
N VAL A 63 1.92 37.77 -8.53
CA VAL A 63 1.38 38.66 -7.52
C VAL A 63 -0.01 39.00 -8.01
N SER A 64 -1.02 38.46 -7.35
CA SER A 64 -2.41 38.86 -7.50
C SER A 64 -2.41 40.37 -7.63
N ALA A 65 -3.07 40.91 -8.65
CA ALA A 65 -3.32 42.33 -8.73
C ALA A 65 -4.12 42.70 -7.48
N LEU A 66 -3.40 43.05 -6.41
CA LEU A 66 -3.90 43.89 -5.35
C LEU A 66 -4.55 45.04 -6.11
N GLN A 67 -5.87 45.06 -6.03
CA GLN A 67 -6.71 46.14 -6.51
C GLN A 67 -6.07 47.45 -6.01
N ARG A 68 -5.32 48.09 -6.92
CA ARG A 68 -4.60 49.35 -6.71
C ARG A 68 -5.61 50.47 -6.74
N GLU A 69 -6.60 50.43 -5.85
CA GLU A 69 -7.57 51.51 -5.67
C GLU A 69 -7.04 52.56 -4.69
N ASN A 70 -5.71 52.70 -4.57
CA ASN A 70 -5.07 53.79 -3.84
C ASN A 70 -3.64 54.03 -4.35
N LEU A 71 -3.47 54.03 -5.67
CA LEU A 71 -2.26 54.58 -6.32
C LEU A 71 -2.43 56.06 -6.69
N ASP A 72 -3.05 56.86 -5.82
CA ASP A 72 -2.96 58.32 -5.91
C ASP A 72 -1.69 58.87 -5.25
N LEU A 73 -0.81 57.98 -4.76
CA LEU A 73 0.48 58.33 -4.20
C LEU A 73 1.60 58.23 -5.24
N VAL A 74 1.55 59.12 -6.24
CA VAL A 74 2.63 59.89 -6.88
C VAL A 74 1.97 60.55 -8.11
N ARG A 75 0.91 61.33 -7.90
CA ARG A 75 0.86 62.58 -8.65
C ARG A 75 2.07 63.33 -8.13
N ALA A 76 3.16 63.32 -8.90
CA ALA A 76 4.21 64.30 -8.72
C ALA A 76 3.47 65.62 -8.55
N LYS A 77 3.48 66.18 -7.33
CA LYS A 77 3.12 67.57 -7.12
C LYS A 77 4.22 68.30 -7.87
N THR A 78 4.02 68.48 -9.17
CA THR A 78 4.80 69.41 -9.97
C THR A 78 4.59 70.74 -9.26
N MET A 79 5.58 71.11 -8.45
CA MET A 79 5.58 72.37 -7.72
C MET A 79 5.54 73.46 -8.78
N PHE A 80 4.37 74.05 -8.97
CA PHE A 80 4.25 75.30 -9.68
C PHE A 80 4.91 76.34 -8.78
N TYR A 81 6.12 76.77 -9.11
CA TYR A 81 6.82 77.82 -8.36
C TYR A 81 5.99 79.11 -8.49
N PRO A 82 5.36 79.61 -7.41
CA PRO A 82 4.57 80.82 -7.49
C PRO A 82 5.51 82.01 -7.71
N SER A 83 5.10 82.94 -8.58
CA SER A 83 5.73 84.25 -8.66
C SER A 83 5.81 84.88 -7.27
N ASN A 84 6.95 85.54 -6.99
CA ASN A 84 7.42 86.07 -5.71
C ASN A 84 6.43 86.95 -4.91
N ARG A 85 5.28 87.38 -5.47
CA ARG A 85 4.20 88.08 -4.74
C ARG A 85 3.15 87.17 -4.10
N THR A 86 2.90 85.96 -4.60
CA THR A 86 1.97 84.99 -3.99
C THR A 86 2.65 84.03 -3.01
N ALA A 87 3.99 83.98 -3.03
CA ALA A 87 4.80 83.11 -2.20
C ALA A 87 4.60 83.29 -0.69
N ILE A 88 4.06 84.42 -0.22
CA ILE A 88 3.80 84.68 1.21
C ILE A 88 2.46 84.09 1.66
N SER A 89 1.45 84.08 0.77
CA SER A 89 0.12 83.53 1.04
C SER A 89 0.06 82.01 0.86
N THR A 90 1.12 81.39 0.33
CA THR A 90 1.27 79.94 0.14
C THR A 90 2.24 79.31 1.17
N ARG A 91 2.65 80.05 2.20
CA ARG A 91 3.51 79.49 3.26
C ARG A 91 2.66 78.78 4.30
N TYR A 92 3.05 77.56 4.62
CA TYR A 92 2.51 76.82 5.75
C TYR A 92 2.75 77.60 7.04
N MET A 93 1.74 77.66 7.90
CA MET A 93 1.90 78.17 9.25
C MET A 93 2.69 77.16 10.08
N PRO A 94 3.41 77.58 11.13
CA PRO A 94 4.07 76.66 12.03
C PRO A 94 3.15 75.54 12.54
N GLU A 95 1.86 75.85 12.78
CA GLU A 95 0.85 74.85 13.16
C GLU A 95 0.61 73.77 12.10
N ASP A 96 0.59 74.12 10.80
CA ASP A 96 0.47 73.13 9.73
C ASP A 96 1.68 72.19 9.71
N TRP A 97 2.88 72.73 9.99
CA TRP A 97 4.10 71.95 10.12
C TRP A 97 4.05 71.03 11.35
N TYR A 98 3.59 71.52 12.51
CA TYR A 98 3.41 70.69 13.70
C TYR A 98 2.39 69.58 13.46
N HIS A 99 1.25 69.88 12.86
CA HIS A 99 0.24 68.89 12.50
C HIS A 99 0.77 67.83 11.53
N SER A 100 1.50 68.23 10.49
CA SER A 100 2.11 67.31 9.53
C SER A 100 3.13 66.39 10.21
N ASN A 101 4.03 66.94 11.03
CA ASN A 101 5.00 66.11 11.77
C ASN A 101 4.30 65.18 12.76
N GLN A 102 3.29 65.66 13.48
CA GLN A 102 2.51 64.83 14.39
C GLN A 102 1.81 63.68 13.67
N SER A 103 1.29 63.91 12.46
CA SER A 103 0.73 62.86 11.60
C SER A 103 1.80 61.86 11.18
N ASN A 104 2.95 62.34 10.69
CA ASN A 104 4.07 61.49 10.27
C ASN A 104 4.59 60.62 11.43
N TYR A 105 4.67 61.16 12.65
CA TYR A 105 5.06 60.38 13.83
C TYR A 105 4.05 59.27 14.13
N ARG A 106 2.74 59.56 14.08
CA ARG A 106 1.69 58.56 14.30
C ARG A 106 1.71 57.46 13.25
N GLU A 107 1.89 57.83 11.99
CA GLU A 107 1.98 56.87 10.89
C GLU A 107 3.23 56.00 11.01
N SER A 108 4.38 56.60 11.34
CA SER A 108 5.63 55.87 11.57
C SER A 108 5.51 54.87 12.71
N GLU A 109 4.89 55.26 13.83
CA GLU A 109 4.65 54.38 14.98
C GLU A 109 3.68 53.24 14.64
N SER A 110 2.60 53.54 13.90
CA SER A 110 1.66 52.52 13.41
C SER A 110 2.35 51.50 12.49
N SER A 111 3.20 51.99 11.57
CA SER A 111 3.99 51.16 10.68
C SER A 111 4.98 50.28 11.44
N ARG A 112 5.70 50.85 12.42
CA ARG A 112 6.62 50.11 13.29
C ARG A 112 5.90 49.01 14.07
N ASN A 113 4.77 49.32 14.70
CA ASN A 113 3.98 48.34 15.45
C ASN A 113 3.47 47.20 14.54
N SER A 114 3.00 47.55 13.33
CA SER A 114 2.53 46.57 12.34
C SER A 114 3.67 45.64 11.89
N ALA A 115 4.86 46.19 11.63
CA ALA A 115 6.04 45.41 11.25
C ALA A 115 6.52 44.49 12.39
N GLU A 116 6.50 44.97 13.64
CA GLU A 116 6.83 44.15 14.80
C GLU A 116 5.86 42.99 14.99
N ARG A 117 4.55 43.24 14.86
CA ARG A 117 3.54 42.19 14.90
C ARG A 117 3.76 41.16 13.80
N LEU A 118 3.98 41.61 12.56
CA LEU A 118 4.24 40.71 11.43
C LEU A 118 5.46 39.82 11.66
N ARG A 119 6.55 40.36 12.23
CA ARG A 119 7.74 39.57 12.57
C ARG A 119 7.42 38.51 13.63
N ARG A 120 6.69 38.87 14.70
CA ARG A 120 6.28 37.91 15.74
C ARG A 120 5.41 36.80 15.17
N ASP A 121 4.42 37.15 14.34
CA ASP A 121 3.51 36.19 13.70
C ASP A 121 4.28 35.27 12.73
N THR A 122 5.26 35.81 12.01
CA THR A 122 6.12 35.04 11.09
C THR A 122 7.00 34.05 11.86
N ILE A 123 7.63 34.46 12.96
CA ILE A 123 8.44 33.57 13.81
C ILE A 123 7.58 32.42 14.34
N ARG A 124 6.38 32.71 14.85
CA ARG A 124 5.44 31.68 15.32
C ARG A 124 5.10 30.71 14.19
N MET A 125 4.74 31.24 13.01
CA MET A 125 4.39 30.42 11.86
C MET A 125 5.54 29.50 11.43
N ILE A 126 6.78 29.99 11.45
CA ILE A 126 7.97 29.17 11.13
C ILE A 126 8.10 28.01 12.13
N GLN A 127 7.96 28.30 13.43
CA GLN A 127 8.05 27.28 14.49
C GLN A 127 6.95 26.23 14.37
N ASP A 128 5.70 26.67 14.14
CA ASP A 128 4.57 25.76 13.97
C ASP A 128 4.77 24.84 12.76
N LYS A 129 5.26 25.38 11.64
CA LYS A 129 5.50 24.60 10.42
C LYS A 129 6.69 23.65 10.58
N ASP A 130 7.79 24.08 11.19
CA ASP A 130 8.92 23.19 11.50
C ASP A 130 8.46 22.03 12.39
N GLN A 131 7.67 22.31 13.43
CA GLN A 131 7.16 21.28 14.33
C GLN A 131 6.24 20.29 13.62
N ILE A 132 5.32 20.77 12.78
CA ILE A 132 4.43 19.91 11.99
C ILE A 132 5.25 19.05 11.03
N THR A 133 6.18 19.66 10.28
CA THR A 133 7.03 18.95 9.33
C THR A 133 7.84 17.85 10.00
N ARG A 134 8.48 18.13 11.15
CA ARG A 134 9.22 17.12 11.91
C ARG A 134 8.31 15.96 12.34
N ARG A 135 7.16 16.25 12.95
CA ARG A 135 6.22 15.20 13.38
C ARG A 135 5.74 14.34 12.22
N THR A 136 5.42 14.97 11.08
CA THR A 136 4.99 14.24 9.87
C THR A 136 6.13 13.37 9.35
N GLN A 137 7.35 13.90 9.24
CA GLN A 137 8.52 13.13 8.80
C GLN A 137 8.81 11.94 9.71
N ASP A 138 8.76 12.12 11.03
CA ASP A 138 8.98 11.05 12.00
C ASP A 138 7.89 9.96 11.90
N THR A 139 6.63 10.38 11.78
CA THR A 139 5.49 9.46 11.66
C THR A 139 5.57 8.67 10.35
N THR A 140 5.83 9.35 9.23
CA THR A 140 5.97 8.71 7.92
C THR A 140 7.16 7.77 7.89
N SER A 141 8.31 8.15 8.45
CA SER A 141 9.50 7.31 8.49
C SER A 141 9.26 6.03 9.30
N LYS A 142 8.58 6.13 10.45
CA LYS A 142 8.18 4.97 11.26
C LYS A 142 7.23 4.06 10.49
N ASN A 143 6.17 4.62 9.88
CA ASN A 143 5.21 3.83 9.11
C ASN A 143 5.88 3.09 7.92
N ILE A 144 6.81 3.74 7.23
CA ILE A 144 7.59 3.10 6.17
C ILE A 144 8.43 1.95 6.72
N GLY A 145 9.08 2.14 7.87
CA GLY A 145 9.85 1.09 8.54
C GLY A 145 9.00 -0.12 8.93
N GLU A 146 7.82 0.12 9.53
CA GLU A 146 6.85 -0.93 9.86
C GLU A 146 6.41 -1.71 8.62
N ARG A 147 6.01 -1.01 7.55
CA ARG A 147 5.60 -1.64 6.29
C ARG A 147 6.73 -2.44 5.63
N LEU A 148 7.96 -1.97 5.72
CA LEU A 148 9.12 -2.70 5.21
C LEU A 148 9.33 -4.01 5.98
N ASN A 149 9.19 -3.97 7.30
CA ASN A 149 9.25 -5.16 8.15
C ASN A 149 8.13 -6.14 7.80
N ASP A 150 6.89 -5.67 7.64
CA ASP A 150 5.75 -6.51 7.25
C ASP A 150 5.99 -7.19 5.89
N ILE A 151 6.45 -6.43 4.89
CA ILE A 151 6.76 -6.97 3.56
C ILE A 151 7.88 -8.01 3.65
N SER A 152 8.94 -7.73 4.41
CA SER A 152 10.05 -8.66 4.60
C SER A 152 9.61 -9.94 5.32
N PHE A 153 8.75 -9.81 6.32
CA PHE A 153 8.16 -10.93 7.05
C PHE A 153 7.35 -11.82 6.10
N TRP A 154 6.38 -11.26 5.39
CA TRP A 154 5.54 -12.03 4.47
C TRP A 154 6.32 -12.64 3.31
N ARG A 155 7.34 -11.96 2.79
CA ARG A 155 8.24 -12.56 1.81
C ARG A 155 8.96 -13.79 2.37
N SER A 156 9.43 -13.71 3.61
CA SER A 156 10.12 -14.83 4.26
C SER A 156 9.18 -16.00 4.51
N GLU A 157 7.95 -15.72 4.95
CA GLU A 157 6.90 -16.72 5.15
C GLU A 157 6.53 -17.43 3.85
N LEU A 158 6.34 -16.67 2.75
CA LEU A 158 6.04 -17.24 1.44
C LEU A 158 7.19 -18.11 0.92
N ASN A 159 8.43 -17.68 1.08
CA ASN A 159 9.59 -18.48 0.68
C ASN A 159 9.66 -19.78 1.49
N HIS A 160 9.41 -19.71 2.81
CA HIS A 160 9.37 -20.88 3.66
C HIS A 160 8.28 -21.87 3.21
N GLU A 161 7.10 -21.38 2.88
CA GLU A 161 6.00 -22.22 2.40
C GLU A 161 6.29 -22.84 1.02
N ILE A 162 6.95 -22.09 0.13
CA ILE A 162 7.43 -22.62 -1.15
C ILE A 162 8.41 -23.77 -0.92
N ASP A 163 9.38 -23.61 -0.03
CA ASP A 163 10.35 -24.65 0.29
C ASP A 163 9.65 -25.90 0.87
N ASN A 164 8.68 -25.70 1.78
CA ASN A 164 7.86 -26.78 2.33
C ASN A 164 7.11 -27.53 1.22
N MET A 165 6.41 -26.83 0.32
CA MET A 165 5.70 -27.45 -0.80
C MET A 165 6.64 -28.21 -1.74
N VAL A 166 7.82 -27.67 -2.05
CA VAL A 166 8.83 -28.36 -2.87
C VAL A 166 9.26 -29.67 -2.20
N THR A 167 9.50 -29.66 -0.89
CA THR A 167 9.84 -30.88 -0.15
C THR A 167 8.70 -31.89 -0.17
N GLU A 168 7.46 -31.47 0.04
CA GLU A 168 6.28 -32.35 -0.01
C GLU A 168 6.09 -32.96 -1.40
N ILE A 169 6.19 -32.15 -2.46
CA ILE A 169 6.13 -32.62 -3.85
C ILE A 169 7.20 -33.68 -4.10
N SER A 170 8.42 -33.48 -3.61
CA SER A 170 9.50 -34.48 -3.77
C SER A 170 9.17 -35.80 -3.08
N VAL A 171 8.64 -35.75 -1.85
CA VAL A 171 8.24 -36.94 -1.07
C VAL A 171 7.09 -37.68 -1.77
N LEU A 172 6.06 -36.95 -2.21
CA LEU A 172 4.92 -37.53 -2.92
C LEU A 172 5.35 -38.14 -4.27
N THR A 173 6.28 -37.50 -4.97
CA THR A 173 6.84 -38.02 -6.23
C THR A 173 7.57 -39.34 -5.98
N ASP A 174 8.35 -39.44 -4.91
CA ASP A 174 9.01 -40.70 -4.54
C ASP A 174 8.03 -41.80 -4.14
N VAL A 175 6.97 -41.45 -3.40
CA VAL A 175 5.90 -42.41 -3.06
C VAL A 175 5.19 -42.89 -4.33
N LYS A 176 4.83 -41.97 -5.23
CA LYS A 176 4.22 -42.32 -6.53
C LYS A 176 5.10 -43.29 -7.31
N ARG A 177 6.38 -42.97 -7.47
CA ARG A 177 7.35 -43.84 -8.16
C ARG A 177 7.45 -45.24 -7.52
N ARG A 178 7.41 -45.33 -6.18
CA ARG A 178 7.42 -46.61 -5.47
C ARG A 178 6.15 -47.41 -5.71
N LEU A 179 4.99 -46.77 -5.73
CA LEU A 179 3.70 -47.42 -6.00
C LEU A 179 3.61 -47.90 -7.45
N GLU A 180 4.03 -47.07 -8.42
CA GLU A 180 4.09 -47.46 -9.84
C GLU A 180 5.00 -48.68 -10.05
N ARG A 181 6.15 -48.72 -9.35
CA ARG A 181 7.03 -49.89 -9.39
C ARG A 181 6.38 -51.13 -8.76
N ALA A 182 5.76 -50.99 -7.59
CA ALA A 182 5.09 -52.11 -6.93
C ALA A 182 3.95 -52.66 -7.79
N LEU A 183 3.21 -51.79 -8.49
CA LEU A 183 2.19 -52.18 -9.46
C LEU A 183 2.80 -52.93 -10.65
N ALA A 184 3.88 -52.42 -11.24
CA ALA A 184 4.57 -53.14 -12.33
C ALA A 184 5.07 -54.52 -11.89
N GLU A 185 5.50 -54.68 -10.63
CA GLU A 185 5.94 -55.97 -10.08
C GLU A 185 4.77 -56.98 -9.93
N THR A 186 3.50 -56.55 -9.91
CA THR A 186 2.33 -57.47 -9.87
C THR A 186 1.92 -58.02 -11.24
N GLU A 187 2.39 -57.43 -12.34
CA GLU A 187 2.06 -57.88 -13.70
C GLU A 187 2.59 -59.30 -13.99
N GLY A 188 3.80 -59.62 -13.53
CA GLY A 188 4.40 -60.95 -13.71
C GLY A 188 3.58 -62.07 -13.05
N PRO A 189 3.28 -61.98 -11.73
CA PRO A 189 2.38 -62.90 -11.05
C PRO A 189 1.01 -63.03 -11.72
N LEU A 190 0.42 -61.92 -12.21
CA LEU A 190 -0.84 -61.95 -12.94
C LEU A 190 -0.77 -62.80 -14.21
N GLN A 191 0.28 -62.60 -15.03
CA GLN A 191 0.49 -63.38 -16.25
C GLN A 191 0.63 -64.88 -15.94
N VAL A 192 1.41 -65.23 -14.90
CA VAL A 192 1.56 -66.63 -14.46
C VAL A 192 0.22 -67.20 -14.02
N SER A 193 -0.57 -66.46 -13.24
CA SER A 193 -1.89 -66.93 -12.80
C SER A 193 -2.85 -67.14 -13.98
N GLN A 194 -2.86 -66.24 -14.96
CA GLN A 194 -3.65 -66.37 -16.18
C GLN A 194 -3.23 -67.60 -17.01
N GLU A 195 -1.92 -67.83 -17.18
CA GLU A 195 -1.40 -68.99 -17.88
C GLU A 195 -1.74 -70.30 -17.16
N CYS A 196 -1.64 -70.34 -15.83
CA CYS A 196 -2.06 -71.48 -15.03
C CYS A 196 -3.55 -71.80 -15.19
N LEU A 197 -4.43 -70.79 -15.19
CA LEU A 197 -5.87 -70.97 -15.44
C LEU A 197 -6.13 -71.49 -16.85
N PHE A 198 -5.47 -70.91 -17.86
CA PHE A 198 -5.59 -71.35 -19.25
C PHE A 198 -5.19 -72.81 -19.45
N HIS A 199 -4.13 -73.29 -18.79
CA HIS A 199 -3.75 -74.70 -18.84
C HIS A 199 -4.72 -75.62 -18.09
N ARG A 200 -5.32 -75.15 -16.98
CA ARG A 200 -6.33 -75.90 -16.22
C ARG A 200 -7.61 -76.10 -17.02
N GLU A 201 -8.05 -75.10 -17.76
CA GLU A 201 -9.24 -75.17 -18.61
C GLU A 201 -9.12 -76.22 -19.75
N LYS A 202 -7.89 -76.55 -20.15
CA LYS A 202 -7.61 -77.58 -21.18
C LYS A 202 -7.64 -79.02 -20.65
N ARG A 203 -7.75 -79.24 -19.34
CA ARG A 203 -7.86 -80.59 -18.78
C ARG A 203 -9.17 -81.24 -19.22
N MET A 204 -9.17 -82.57 -19.37
CA MET A 204 -10.32 -83.31 -19.86
C MET A 204 -10.85 -84.29 -18.82
N SER A 205 -12.13 -84.60 -18.89
CA SER A 205 -12.79 -85.63 -18.08
C SER A 205 -12.67 -85.39 -16.57
N ILE A 206 -12.28 -86.40 -15.80
CA ILE A 206 -12.18 -86.33 -14.33
C ILE A 206 -11.10 -85.35 -13.83
N ASP A 207 -10.18 -84.91 -14.69
CA ASP A 207 -9.10 -83.98 -14.35
C ASP A 207 -9.52 -82.50 -14.44
N LEU A 208 -10.70 -82.20 -15.01
CA LEU A 208 -11.28 -80.85 -15.01
C LEU A 208 -12.02 -80.60 -13.70
N VAL A 209 -11.30 -80.10 -12.70
CA VAL A 209 -11.77 -79.96 -11.32
C VAL A 209 -11.59 -78.53 -10.80
N HIS A 210 -12.65 -77.97 -10.21
CA HIS A 210 -12.61 -76.74 -9.40
C HIS A 210 -11.99 -76.98 -8.03
N ASP A 211 -10.66 -77.04 -8.00
CA ASP A 211 -9.88 -77.14 -6.77
C ASP A 211 -9.69 -75.78 -6.09
N ASP A 212 -9.15 -75.79 -4.88
CA ASP A 212 -8.92 -74.56 -4.12
C ASP A 212 -7.83 -73.68 -4.77
N VAL A 213 -6.90 -74.29 -5.51
CA VAL A 213 -5.87 -73.56 -6.25
C VAL A 213 -6.49 -72.75 -7.41
N GLU A 214 -7.45 -73.31 -8.15
CA GLU A 214 -8.19 -72.58 -9.19
C GLU A 214 -8.94 -71.39 -8.59
N LYS A 215 -9.62 -71.58 -7.45
CA LYS A 215 -10.32 -70.48 -6.76
C LYS A 215 -9.35 -69.37 -6.34
N ASP A 216 -8.18 -69.73 -5.82
CA ASP A 216 -7.19 -68.74 -5.39
C ASP A 216 -6.52 -68.03 -6.56
N LEU A 217 -6.29 -68.72 -7.70
CA LEU A 217 -5.83 -68.11 -8.94
C LEU A 217 -6.83 -67.08 -9.49
N ILE A 218 -8.12 -67.42 -9.50
CA ILE A 218 -9.19 -66.49 -9.92
C ILE A 218 -9.22 -65.25 -9.03
N LYS A 219 -9.12 -65.42 -7.71
CA LYS A 219 -9.05 -64.26 -6.78
C LYS A 219 -7.86 -63.36 -7.10
N VAL A 220 -6.67 -63.91 -7.35
CA VAL A 220 -5.49 -63.12 -7.69
C VAL A 220 -5.71 -62.35 -8.99
N THR A 221 -6.26 -62.99 -10.02
CA THR A 221 -6.54 -62.31 -11.30
C THR A 221 -7.57 -61.19 -11.14
N ASP A 222 -8.62 -61.40 -10.34
CA ASP A 222 -9.67 -60.40 -10.12
C ASP A 222 -9.15 -59.19 -9.33
N LEU A 223 -8.38 -59.42 -8.27
CA LEU A 223 -7.82 -58.36 -7.43
C LEU A 223 -6.84 -57.47 -8.20
N VAL A 224 -5.90 -58.06 -8.94
CA VAL A 224 -4.88 -57.28 -9.66
C VAL A 224 -5.47 -56.59 -10.90
N SER A 225 -6.45 -57.22 -11.57
CA SER A 225 -7.18 -56.60 -12.69
C SER A 225 -7.97 -55.37 -12.25
N PHE A 226 -8.62 -55.44 -11.08
CA PHE A 226 -9.34 -54.32 -10.49
C PHE A 226 -8.41 -53.14 -10.15
N ASP A 227 -7.26 -53.41 -9.54
CA ASP A 227 -6.26 -52.39 -9.20
C ASP A 227 -5.68 -51.70 -10.44
N SER A 228 -5.41 -52.46 -11.51
CA SER A 228 -4.95 -51.91 -12.79
C SER A 228 -6.00 -50.99 -13.44
N PHE A 229 -7.27 -51.40 -13.41
CA PHE A 229 -8.37 -50.60 -13.94
C PHE A 229 -8.58 -49.29 -13.16
N MET A 230 -8.49 -49.33 -11.83
CA MET A 230 -8.61 -48.12 -10.99
C MET A 230 -7.42 -47.17 -11.16
N SER A 231 -6.20 -47.69 -11.35
CA SER A 231 -5.00 -46.89 -11.64
C SER A 231 -5.17 -46.06 -12.94
N HIS A 232 -5.63 -46.71 -14.02
CA HIS A 232 -5.90 -46.01 -15.29
C HIS A 232 -7.01 -44.96 -15.21
N LEU A 233 -7.97 -45.12 -14.28
CA LEU A 233 -9.07 -44.16 -14.10
C LEU A 233 -8.68 -42.94 -13.25
N LEU A 234 -7.75 -43.10 -12.32
CA LEU A 234 -7.27 -42.03 -11.42
C LEU A 234 -6.14 -41.18 -12.03
N ILE A 235 -5.52 -41.65 -13.11
CA ILE A 235 -4.54 -40.90 -13.92
C ILE A 235 -5.27 -40.28 -15.14
N ILE A 236 -6.23 -39.39 -14.89
CA ILE A 236 -6.74 -38.46 -15.90
C ILE A 236 -6.43 -37.05 -15.37
N PRO A 237 -5.78 -36.17 -16.18
CA PRO A 237 -5.36 -34.84 -15.74
C PRO A 237 -6.51 -33.93 -15.33
#